data_AF-A0A7W4YTI6-F1
#
_entry.id   AF-A0A7W4YTI6-F1
#
_cell.length_a   1.000
_cell.length_b   1.000
_cell.length_c   1.000
_cell.angle_alpha   90.00
_cell.angle_beta   90.00
_cell.angle_gamma   90.00
#
_symmetry.space_group_name_H-M   'P 1'
#
loop_
_entity.id
_entity.type
_entity.pdbx_description
1 polymer ?
#
loop_
_entity_poly.entity_id
_entity_poly.type
_entity_poly.pdbx_seq_one_letter_code
_entity_poly.pdbx_strand_id
1 'polypeptide(L)'
;MSLFRTKDIDAMLAQRHVAALKKVLGPVDLVLMGIGAIIGTGIFVLTGTGALTAGPALTVSFVIAALACGFAALCYAEFASAIPV
;
A
#
# COMPACT_ATOMS: atom_id res chain seq x y z
N MET A 1 29.87 -8.86 4.75
CA MET A 1 28.41 -8.69 4.64
C MET A 1 28.00 -9.13 3.23
N SER A 2 27.27 -10.23 3.09
CA SER A 2 26.85 -10.76 1.78
C SER A 2 25.78 -9.84 1.17
N LEU A 3 26.07 -9.31 -0.03
CA LEU A 3 25.25 -8.29 -0.71
C LEU A 3 23.92 -8.83 -1.25
N PHE A 4 23.80 -10.16 -1.37
CA PHE A 4 22.63 -10.84 -1.97
C PHE A 4 21.94 -11.81 -1.01
N ARG A 5 22.14 -11.67 0.30
CA ARG A 5 21.47 -12.54 1.28
C ARG A 5 19.99 -12.15 1.39
N THR A 6 19.12 -12.96 0.79
CA THR A 6 17.67 -12.85 0.95
C THR A 6 17.21 -13.48 2.27
N LYS A 7 16.10 -12.97 2.80
CA LYS A 7 15.51 -13.52 4.03
C LYS A 7 14.70 -14.76 3.66
N ASP A 8 14.88 -15.82 4.45
CA ASP A 8 14.19 -17.09 4.26
C ASP A 8 12.69 -16.95 4.56
N ILE A 9 11.84 -17.38 3.62
CA ILE A 9 10.38 -17.20 3.69
C ILE A 9 9.78 -18.17 4.72
N ASP A 10 10.27 -19.41 4.77
CA ASP A 10 9.82 -20.44 5.71
C ASP A 10 10.08 -20.02 7.16
N ALA A 11 11.25 -19.44 7.44
CA ALA A 11 11.56 -18.87 8.74
C ALA A 11 10.63 -17.71 9.12
N MET A 12 10.19 -16.88 8.16
CA MET A 12 9.22 -15.80 8.41
C MET A 12 7.83 -16.33 8.74
N LEU A 13 7.37 -17.36 8.02
CA LEU A 13 6.08 -18.00 8.27
C LEU A 13 6.07 -18.74 9.63
N ALA A 14 7.17 -19.37 10.01
CA ALA A 14 7.32 -20.03 11.30
C ALA A 14 7.24 -19.04 12.47
N GLN A 15 7.77 -17.82 12.29
CA GLN A 15 7.77 -16.79 13.33
C GLN A 15 6.37 -16.23 13.64
N ARG A 16 5.42 -16.35 12.70
CA ARG A 16 4.01 -15.97 12.87
C ARG A 16 3.33 -16.62 14.07
N HIS A 17 3.75 -17.84 14.44
CA HIS A 17 3.10 -18.64 15.47
C HIS A 17 3.51 -18.28 16.91
N VAL A 18 4.60 -17.53 17.11
CA VAL A 18 5.18 -17.29 18.43
C VAL A 18 4.40 -16.22 19.24
N ALA A 19 3.59 -15.37 18.58
CA ALA A 19 2.80 -14.32 19.22
C ALA A 19 1.54 -13.93 18.40
N ALA A 20 0.70 -14.91 18.03
CA ALA A 20 -0.42 -14.67 17.13
C ALA A 20 -1.61 -13.98 17.83
N LEU A 21 -2.01 -12.79 17.36
CA LEU A 21 -3.28 -12.16 17.72
C LEU A 21 -4.47 -12.91 17.10
N LYS A 22 -5.64 -12.80 17.74
CA LYS A 22 -6.89 -13.34 17.18
C LYS A 22 -7.22 -12.62 15.85
N LYS A 23 -7.32 -13.38 14.76
CA LYS A 23 -7.74 -12.88 13.45
C LYS A 23 -9.23 -12.52 13.49
N VAL A 24 -9.55 -11.24 13.59
CA VAL A 24 -10.93 -10.72 13.63
C VAL A 24 -11.27 -9.76 12.49
N LEU A 25 -10.25 -9.25 11.77
CA LEU A 25 -10.46 -8.36 10.64
C LEU A 25 -10.96 -9.14 9.42
N GLY A 26 -12.10 -8.72 8.90
CA GLY A 26 -12.65 -9.19 7.63
C GLY A 26 -12.16 -8.36 6.43
N PRO A 27 -12.59 -8.70 5.22
CA PRO A 27 -12.22 -8.00 4.00
C PRO A 27 -12.59 -6.51 4.03
N VAL A 28 -13.77 -6.19 4.56
CA VAL A 28 -14.26 -4.81 4.67
C VAL A 28 -13.41 -4.01 5.66
N ASP A 29 -13.07 -4.60 6.80
CA ASP A 29 -12.22 -3.93 7.80
C ASP A 29 -10.83 -3.62 7.24
N LEU A 30 -10.26 -4.55 6.45
CA LEU A 30 -8.98 -4.35 5.77
C LEU A 30 -9.05 -3.25 4.71
N VAL A 31 -10.14 -3.16 3.94
CA VAL A 31 -10.34 -2.07 2.97
C VAL A 31 -10.48 -0.73 3.68
N LEU A 32 -11.27 -0.66 4.75
CA LEU A 32 -11.43 0.57 5.55
C LEU A 32 -10.10 1.01 6.19
N MET A 33 -9.31 0.05 6.67
CA MET A 33 -7.96 0.33 7.18
C MET A 33 -7.05 0.88 6.09
N GLY A 34 -7.11 0.36 4.87
CA GLY A 34 -6.39 0.88 3.72
C GLY A 34 -6.80 2.31 3.36
N ILE A 35 -8.11 2.60 3.30
CA ILE A 35 -8.63 3.96 3.04
C ILE A 35 -8.13 4.93 4.11
N GLY A 36 -8.19 4.54 5.39
CA GLY A 36 -7.70 5.35 6.50
C GLY A 36 -6.19 5.62 6.46
N ALA A 37 -5.40 4.68 5.91
CA ALA A 37 -3.96 4.86 5.74
C ALA A 37 -3.59 5.74 4.54
N ILE A 38 -4.41 5.77 3.48
CA ILE A 38 -4.13 6.50 2.23
C ILE A 38 -4.62 7.95 2.30
N ILE A 39 -5.80 8.19 2.87
CA ILE A 39 -6.40 9.53 2.93
C ILE A 39 -5.71 10.34 4.05
N GLY A 40 -4.93 11.35 3.68
CA GLY A 40 -4.21 12.19 4.62
C GLY A 40 -3.86 13.56 4.06
N THR A 41 -2.77 14.15 4.54
CA THR A 41 -2.32 15.50 4.17
C THR A 41 -2.12 15.69 2.67
N GLY A 42 -1.84 14.62 1.93
CA GLY A 42 -1.65 14.65 0.48
C GLY A 42 -2.83 15.27 -0.26
N ILE A 43 -4.04 14.74 -0.09
CA ILE A 43 -5.22 15.25 -0.82
C ILE A 43 -5.66 16.62 -0.33
N PHE A 44 -5.46 16.95 0.96
CA PHE A 44 -5.91 18.22 1.53
C PHE A 44 -4.95 19.39 1.28
N VAL A 45 -3.63 19.13 1.23
CA VAL A 45 -2.60 20.18 1.09
C VAL A 45 -1.96 20.18 -0.30
N LEU A 46 -1.54 19.01 -0.80
CA LEU A 46 -0.82 18.94 -2.07
C LEU A 46 -1.72 19.22 -3.28
N THR A 47 -3.03 19.01 -3.15
CA THR A 47 -3.98 19.40 -4.22
C THR A 47 -3.98 20.91 -4.42
N GLY A 48 -3.86 21.70 -3.35
CA GLY A 48 -3.81 23.16 -3.44
C GLY A 48 -2.53 23.65 -4.10
N THR A 49 -1.37 23.14 -3.68
CA THR A 49 -0.09 23.49 -4.31
C THR A 49 0.04 22.93 -5.73
N GLY A 50 -0.51 21.75 -5.98
CA GLY A 50 -0.60 21.14 -7.31
C GLY A 50 -1.53 21.90 -8.26
N ALA A 51 -2.60 22.51 -7.75
CA ALA A 51 -3.47 23.36 -8.56
C ALA A 51 -2.75 24.64 -9.01
N LEU A 52 -1.81 25.17 -8.22
CA LEU A 52 -1.01 26.32 -8.63
C LEU A 52 -0.02 25.99 -9.75
N THR A 53 0.46 24.74 -9.83
CA THR A 53 1.43 24.31 -10.85
C THR A 53 0.77 23.72 -12.10
N ALA A 54 -0.21 22.83 -11.94
CA ALA A 54 -0.91 22.14 -13.03
C ALA A 54 -2.20 22.85 -13.47
N GLY A 55 -2.76 23.75 -12.64
CA GLY A 55 -3.99 24.46 -12.94
C GLY A 55 -5.17 23.50 -13.19
N PRO A 56 -6.01 23.76 -14.21
CA PRO A 56 -7.16 22.90 -14.52
C PRO A 56 -6.75 21.50 -15.02
N ALA A 57 -5.49 21.29 -15.40
CA ALA A 57 -4.97 19.98 -15.80
C ALA A 57 -4.65 19.06 -14.61
N LEU A 58 -4.76 19.53 -13.36
CA LEU A 58 -4.49 18.74 -12.16
C LEU A 58 -5.27 17.42 -12.11
N THR A 59 -6.53 17.43 -12.57
CA THR A 59 -7.35 16.21 -12.64
C THR A 59 -6.74 15.16 -13.56
N VAL A 60 -6.16 15.57 -14.69
CA VAL A 60 -5.48 14.66 -15.63
C VAL A 60 -4.24 14.06 -14.98
N SER A 61 -3.46 14.88 -14.24
CA SER A 61 -2.30 14.41 -13.47
C SER A 61 -2.70 13.37 -12.42
N PHE A 62 -3.82 13.57 -11.72
CA PHE A 62 -4.34 12.59 -10.76
C PHE A 62 -4.79 11.29 -11.42
N VAL A 63 -5.38 11.33 -12.62
CA VAL A 63 -5.75 10.11 -13.35
C VAL A 63 -4.52 9.29 -13.73
N ILE A 64 -3.47 9.95 -14.23
CA ILE A 64 -2.21 9.27 -14.59
C ILE A 64 -1.55 8.69 -13.32
N ALA A 65 -1.52 9.45 -12.23
CA ALA A 65 -0.99 8.97 -10.95
C ALA A 65 -1.79 7.77 -10.42
N ALA A 66 -3.13 7.81 -10.52
CA ALA A 66 -3.99 6.71 -10.10
C ALA A 66 -3.73 5.42 -10.90
N LEU A 67 -3.49 5.53 -12.21
CA LEU A 67 -3.11 4.38 -13.04
C LEU A 67 -1.77 3.78 -12.60
N ALA A 68 -0.75 4.63 -12.37
CA ALA A 68 0.55 4.18 -11.89
C ALA A 68 0.45 3.48 -10.52
N CYS A 69 -0.30 4.08 -9.58
CA CYS A 69 -0.58 3.49 -8.27
C CYS A 69 -1.38 2.18 -8.39
N GLY A 70 -2.28 2.07 -9.36
CA GLY A 70 -3.06 0.85 -9.63
C GLY A 70 -2.16 -0.33 -10.01
N PHE A 71 -1.20 -0.12 -10.92
CA PHE A 71 -0.23 -1.16 -11.27
C PHE A 71 0.63 -1.58 -10.08
N ALA A 72 1.10 -0.62 -9.28
CA ALA A 72 1.84 -0.92 -8.06
C ALA A 72 0.99 -1.72 -7.06
N ALA A 73 -0.27 -1.34 -6.87
CA ALA A 73 -1.20 -2.03 -5.98
C ALA A 73 -1.43 -3.49 -6.39
N LEU A 74 -1.48 -3.79 -7.70
CA LEU A 74 -1.58 -5.18 -8.19
C LEU A 74 -0.34 -6.01 -7.81
N CYS A 75 0.86 -5.45 -7.97
CA CYS A 75 2.10 -6.13 -7.55
C CYS A 75 2.11 -6.37 -6.03
N TYR A 76 1.66 -5.40 -5.22
CA TYR A 76 1.55 -5.57 -3.78
C TYR A 76 0.47 -6.59 -3.38
N ALA A 77 -0.64 -6.66 -4.12
CA ALA A 77 -1.69 -7.66 -3.90
C ALA A 77 -1.19 -9.08 -4.18
N GLU A 78 -0.41 -9.27 -5.23
CA GLU A 78 0.25 -10.56 -5.54
C GLU A 78 1.22 -10.94 -4.41
N PHE A 79 2.07 -10.00 -3.97
CA PHE A 79 3.02 -10.24 -2.88
C PHE A 79 2.31 -10.60 -1.56
N ALA A 80 1.25 -9.86 -1.20
CA ALA A 80 0.47 -10.12 0.02
C ALA A 80 -0.27 -11.47 -0.03
N SER A 81 -0.64 -11.94 -1.22
CA SER A 81 -1.28 -13.24 -1.42
C SER A 81 -0.26 -14.39 -1.36
N ALA A 82 0.94 -14.20 -1.93
CA ALA A 82 1.99 -15.20 -1.97
C ALA A 82 2.69 -15.41 -0.61
N ILE A 83 2.84 -14.33 0.18
CA ILE A 83 3.55 -14.37 1.46
C ILE A 83 2.61 -13.81 2.54
N PRO A 84 1.59 -14.58 2.97
CA PRO A 84 0.62 -14.14 3.96
C PRO A 84 1.20 -14.27 5.36
N VAL A 85 2.16 -13.39 5.68
CA VAL A 85 2.77 -13.25 7.01
C VAL A 85 1.75 -12.98 8.11
#